data_AF-A0A165RKI6-F1
#
_entry.id   AF-A0A165RKI6-F1
#
_cell.length_a   1.000
_cell.length_b   1.000
_cell.length_c   1.000
_cell.angle_alpha   90.00
_cell.angle_beta   90.00
_cell.angle_gamma   90.00
#
_symmetry.space_group_name_H-M   'P 1'
#
loop_
_entity.id
_entity.type
_entity.pdbx_description
1 polymer ?
#
loop_
_entity_poly.entity_id
_entity_poly.type
_entity_poly.pdbx_seq_one_letter_code
_entity_poly.pdbx_strand_id
1 'polypeptide(L)' 'YEHNLHLLKSSENATRYKENHLATGICKPMIFSGLLCCFSPLRCFSVNLMHLLWLNLPDLFLPLWCGTIEYDKT' A
#
# COMPACT_ATOMS: atom_id res chain seq x y z
N TYR A 1 17.18 -1.59 -2.53
CA TYR A 1 15.97 -1.08 -3.20
C TYR A 1 16.32 0.09 -4.13
N GLU A 2 16.78 1.23 -3.59
CA GLU A 2 17.10 2.45 -4.38
C GLU A 2 18.08 2.24 -5.55
N HIS A 3 19.17 1.50 -5.33
CA HIS A 3 20.14 1.20 -6.40
C HIS A 3 19.52 0.46 -7.59
N ASN A 4 18.71 -0.56 -7.31
CA ASN A 4 18.01 -1.34 -8.34
C ASN A 4 16.91 -0.51 -9.02
N LEU A 5 16.32 0.43 -8.28
CA LEU A 5 15.32 1.35 -8.81
C LEU A 5 15.95 2.38 -9.76
N HIS A 6 17.18 2.83 -9.48
CA HIS A 6 17.98 3.65 -10.38
C HIS A 6 18.33 2.89 -11.66
N LEU A 7 18.74 1.62 -11.56
CA LEU A 7 19.03 0.75 -12.71
C LEU A 7 17.79 0.55 -13.63
N LEU A 8 16.62 0.37 -13.02
CA LEU A 8 15.34 0.30 -13.73
C LEU A 8 15.00 1.61 -14.44
N LYS A 9 15.16 2.74 -13.75
CA LYS A 9 14.93 4.09 -14.31
C LYS A 9 15.89 4.44 -15.44
N SER A 10 17.12 3.95 -15.41
CA SER A 10 18.13 4.17 -16.45
C SER A 10 17.98 3.23 -17.66
N SER A 11 16.95 2.40 -17.73
CA SER A 11 16.74 1.49 -18.86
C SER A 11 16.28 2.25 -20.11
N GLU A 12 17.08 2.19 -21.17
CA GLU A 12 16.84 2.96 -22.40
C GLU A 12 15.64 2.45 -23.23
N ASN A 13 15.30 1.17 -23.12
CA ASN A 13 14.28 0.52 -23.95
C ASN A 13 13.40 -0.43 -23.14
N ALA A 14 12.15 -0.63 -23.60
CA ALA A 14 11.15 -1.46 -22.92
C ALA A 14 11.59 -2.93 -22.72
N THR A 15 12.37 -3.50 -23.63
CA THR A 15 12.92 -4.86 -23.50
C THR A 15 13.90 -4.94 -22.34
N ARG A 16 14.83 -3.99 -22.29
CA ARG A 16 15.88 -3.91 -21.26
C ARG A 16 15.30 -3.55 -19.90
N TYR A 17 14.24 -2.73 -19.87
CA TYR A 17 13.42 -2.50 -18.68
C TYR A 17 12.83 -3.81 -18.15
N LYS A 18 12.24 -4.65 -19.00
CA LYS A 18 11.66 -5.93 -18.59
C LYS A 18 12.72 -6.89 -18.05
N GLU A 19 13.86 -7.02 -18.71
CA GLU A 19 14.99 -7.84 -18.26
C GLU A 19 15.50 -7.37 -16.89
N ASN A 20 15.74 -6.06 -16.74
CA ASN A 20 16.18 -5.46 -15.48
C ASN A 20 15.13 -5.59 -14.37
N HIS A 21 13.84 -5.45 -14.70
CA HIS A 21 12.74 -5.65 -13.75
C HIS A 21 12.69 -7.08 -13.23
N LEU A 22 12.91 -8.06 -14.11
CA LEU A 22 12.91 -9.48 -13.77
C LEU A 22 14.15 -9.85 -12.95
N ALA A 23 15.32 -9.31 -13.30
CA ALA A 23 16.56 -9.52 -12.56
C ALA A 23 16.57 -8.86 -11.18
N THR A 24 15.97 -7.67 -11.05
CA THR A 24 15.94 -6.92 -9.78
C THR A 24 14.79 -7.33 -8.85
N GLY A 25 13.74 -7.97 -9.39
CA GLY A 25 12.58 -8.41 -8.62
C GLY A 25 11.82 -7.27 -7.93
N ILE A 26 11.98 -6.02 -8.37
CA ILE A 26 11.28 -4.88 -7.78
C ILE A 26 9.79 -5.01 -8.12
N CYS A 27 8.98 -5.35 -7.13
CA CYS A 27 7.54 -5.15 -7.22
C CYS A 27 7.19 -3.68 -6.92
N LYS A 28 6.04 -3.25 -7.46
CA LYS A 28 5.44 -1.95 -7.17
C LYS A 28 5.50 -1.69 -5.66
N PRO A 29 6.03 -0.55 -5.19
CA PRO A 29 6.14 -0.28 -3.76
C PRO A 29 4.77 -0.49 -3.13
N MET A 30 4.73 -1.39 -2.15
CA MET A 30 3.51 -1.65 -1.40
C MET A 30 3.08 -0.33 -0.76
N ILE A 31 1.77 -0.11 -0.56
CA ILE A 31 1.23 1.15 0.00
C ILE A 31 1.96 1.55 1.31
N PHE A 32 2.45 0.57 2.06
CA PHE A 32 3.29 0.77 3.25
C PHE A 32 4.63 1.48 3.01
N SER A 33 5.18 1.47 1.80
CA SER A 33 6.40 2.19 1.44
C SER A 33 6.23 3.72 1.44
N GLY A 34 4.99 4.22 1.36
CA GLY A 34 4.66 5.64 1.50
C GLY A 34 4.25 6.04 2.93
N LEU A 35 4.05 5.05 3.81
CA LEU A 35 3.75 5.29 5.22
C LEU A 35 5.08 5.44 5.97
N LEU A 36 5.41 6.67 6.37
CA LEU A 36 6.58 7.02 7.19
C LEU A 36 6.70 6.20 8.49
N CYS A 37 5.61 5.56 8.91
CA CYS A 37 5.57 4.64 10.04
C CYS A 37 5.37 3.21 9.55
N CYS A 38 6.47 2.49 9.33
CA CYS A 38 6.44 1.03 9.32
C CYS A 38 6.17 0.56 10.76
N PHE A 39 4.89 0.46 11.15
CA PHE A 39 4.52 -0.28 12.34
C PHE A 39 5.11 -1.68 12.19
N SER A 40 5.93 -2.10 13.16
CA SER A 40 6.47 -3.47 13.19
C SER A 40 5.32 -4.44 12.93
N PRO A 41 5.52 -5.53 12.16
CA PRO A 41 4.45 -6.48 11.91
C PRO A 41 3.92 -6.93 13.27
N LEU A 42 2.71 -6.49 13.59
CA LEU A 42 2.03 -6.73 14.84
C LEU A 42 1.77 -8.23 14.89
N ARG A 43 2.74 -8.98 15.44
CA ARG A 43 2.73 -10.45 15.54
C ARG A 43 1.51 -10.99 16.31
N CYS A 44 0.71 -10.12 16.93
CA CYS A 44 -0.52 -10.48 17.65
C CYS A 44 -1.83 -10.16 16.91
N PHE A 45 -1.81 -9.53 15.72
CA PHE A 45 -3.03 -8.89 15.19
C PHE A 45 -3.37 -9.21 13.73
N SER A 46 -2.77 -10.22 13.08
CA SER A 46 -3.05 -10.49 11.66
C SER A 46 -4.53 -10.79 11.37
N VAL A 47 -5.23 -11.51 12.26
CA VAL A 47 -6.64 -11.89 12.07
C VAL A 47 -7.60 -10.77 12.50
N ASN A 48 -7.34 -10.12 13.63
CA ASN A 48 -8.23 -9.06 14.16
C ASN A 48 -8.11 -7.73 13.39
N LEU A 49 -6.92 -7.40 12.85
CA LEU A 49 -6.77 -6.21 12.00
C LEU A 49 -7.39 -6.38 10.63
N MET A 50 -7.46 -7.59 10.06
CA MET A 50 -8.14 -7.77 8.77
C MET A 50 -9.61 -7.38 8.85
N HIS A 51 -10.34 -7.83 9.87
CA HIS A 51 -11.74 -7.43 10.01
C HIS A 51 -11.92 -5.96 10.44
N LEU A 52 -11.00 -5.43 11.27
CA LEU A 52 -11.08 -4.04 11.74
C LEU A 52 -10.70 -3.03 10.66
N LEU A 53 -9.57 -3.23 9.98
CA LEU A 53 -9.07 -2.34 8.91
C LEU A 53 -9.82 -2.50 7.59
N TRP A 54 -10.38 -3.68 7.29
CA TRP A 54 -11.01 -3.93 5.99
C TRP A 54 -12.53 -3.79 6.00
N LEU A 55 -13.20 -4.06 7.13
CA LEU A 55 -14.67 -4.01 7.20
C LEU A 55 -15.17 -2.82 8.00
N ASN A 56 -14.58 -2.49 9.14
CA ASN A 56 -15.13 -1.44 10.01
C ASN A 56 -14.57 -0.04 9.71
N LEU A 57 -13.26 0.08 9.47
CA LEU A 57 -12.66 1.38 9.18
C LEU A 57 -13.16 1.99 7.87
N PRO A 58 -13.10 1.32 6.70
CA PRO A 58 -13.54 1.94 5.46
C PRO A 58 -15.04 2.25 5.49
N ASP A 59 -15.86 1.40 6.10
CA ASP A 59 -17.31 1.62 6.19
C ASP A 59 -17.69 2.85 7.02
N LEU A 60 -16.86 3.22 8.01
CA LEU A 60 -17.06 4.46 8.78
C LEU A 60 -16.34 5.66 8.16
N PHE A 61 -15.08 5.50 7.74
CA PHE A 61 -14.24 6.60 7.28
C PHE A 61 -14.57 7.05 5.85
N LEU A 62 -15.05 6.17 4.96
CA LEU A 62 -15.46 6.56 3.62
C LEU A 62 -16.67 7.51 3.63
N PRO A 63 -17.80 7.20 4.31
CA PRO A 63 -18.90 8.14 4.38
C PRO A 63 -18.55 9.38 5.21
N LEU A 64 -17.68 9.29 6.22
CA LEU A 64 -17.19 10.45 6.97
C LEU A 64 -16.41 11.41 6.07
N TRP A 65 -15.48 10.90 5.26
CA TRP A 65 -14.67 11.71 4.35
C TRP A 65 -15.46 12.23 3.15
N CYS A 66 -16.41 11.44 2.64
CA CYS A 66 -17.28 11.84 1.54
C CYS A 66 -18.47 12.70 1.98
N GLY A 67 -18.63 12.94 3.29
CA GLY A 67 -19.73 13.75 3.84
C GLY A 67 -21.11 13.12 3.64
N THR A 68 -21.17 11.79 3.47
CA THR A 68 -22.39 11.01 3.25
C THR A 68 -22.91 10.34 4.53
N ILE A 69 -22.31 10.61 5.69
CA ILE A 69 -22.89 10.17 6.97
C ILE A 69 -24.20 10.91 7.19
N GLU A 70 -25.30 10.16 7.15
CA GLU A 70 -26.60 10.66 7.57
C GLU A 70 -26.62 10.79 9.10
N TYR A 71 -27.09 11.93 9.58
CA TYR A 71 -27.26 12.17 11.01
C TYR A 71 -28.44 11.35 11.53
N ASP A 72 -28.17 10.32 12.34
CA ASP A 72 -29.20 9.60 13.07
C ASP A 72 -29.71 10.47 14.24
N LYS A 73 -31.00 10.82 14.20
CA LYS A 73 -31.68 11.51 15.31
C LYS A 73 -32.12 10.44 16.32
N THR A 74 -31.24 10.11 17.25
CA THR A 74 -31.64 9.45 18.50
C THR A 74 -32.11 10.46 19.53
#